data_AF-A0A2M7RZJ7-F1
#
_entry.id   AF-A0A2M7RZJ7-F1
#
_cell.length_a   1.000
_cell.length_b   1.000
_cell.length_c   1.000
_cell.angle_alpha   90.00
_cell.angle_beta   90.00
_cell.angle_gamma   90.00
#
_symmetry.space_group_name_H-M   'P 1'
#
loop_
_entity.id
_entity.type
_entity.pdbx_description
1 polymer ?
#
loop_
_entity_poly.entity_id
_entity_poly.type
_entity_poly.pdbx_seq_one_letter_code
_entity_poly.pdbx_strand_id
1 'polypeptide(L)'
;MRNNVIFKINPEKIDSKKIKIAARSIRQGKLVAFPTETVYGLGSDVFNARAVLKIFKIKGRPGNDPLIVHISEKETLFNLAKEIPEEAMKLIDEFWPGPLTVVLKKSNIVPDIVTAGLDT
;
A
#
# COMPACT_ATOMS: atom_id res chain seq x y z
N MET A 1 -21.18 0.96 -17.39
CA MET A 1 -21.31 1.23 -15.94
C MET A 1 -20.20 0.48 -15.20
N ARG A 2 -19.45 1.12 -14.29
CA ARG A 2 -18.46 0.40 -13.47
C ARG A 2 -19.19 -0.23 -12.28
N ASN A 3 -19.24 -1.57 -12.23
CA ASN A 3 -19.81 -2.29 -11.08
C ASN A 3 -18.80 -2.30 -9.93
N ASN A 4 -18.96 -1.37 -8.99
CA ASN A 4 -18.24 -1.40 -7.73
C ASN A 4 -18.99 -2.27 -6.72
N VAL A 5 -18.28 -3.15 -6.02
CA VAL A 5 -18.84 -3.92 -4.91
C VAL A 5 -18.53 -3.15 -3.62
N ILE A 6 -19.57 -2.84 -2.84
CA ILE A 6 -19.44 -2.07 -1.59
C ILE A 6 -19.69 -3.02 -0.42
N PHE A 7 -18.72 -3.12 0.48
CA PHE A 7 -18.83 -3.87 1.74
C PHE A 7 -18.92 -2.91 2.92
N LYS A 8 -19.99 -3.00 3.70
CA LYS A 8 -20.05 -2.40 5.03
C LYS A 8 -19.27 -3.28 6.02
N ILE A 9 -18.26 -2.71 6.66
CA ILE A 9 -17.41 -3.33 7.69
C ILE A 9 -17.65 -2.61 9.02
N ASN A 10 -17.83 -3.37 10.09
CA ASN A 10 -17.75 -2.84 11.45
C ASN A 10 -16.29 -3.02 11.93
N PRO A 11 -15.56 -1.93 12.25
CA PRO A 11 -14.18 -2.04 12.73
C PRO A 11 -14.06 -2.80 14.05
N GLU A 12 -15.08 -2.75 14.91
CA GLU A 12 -15.12 -3.49 16.19
C GLU A 12 -15.43 -4.99 16.00
N LYS A 13 -15.97 -5.37 14.83
CA LYS A 13 -16.33 -6.75 14.50
C LYS A 13 -16.14 -7.02 13.02
N ILE A 14 -14.89 -7.30 12.66
CA ILE A 14 -14.48 -7.53 11.28
C ILE A 14 -14.99 -8.88 10.77
N ASP A 15 -15.75 -8.84 9.67
CA ASP A 15 -16.14 -10.04 8.92
C ASP A 15 -15.00 -10.48 7.99
N SER A 16 -14.28 -11.52 8.40
CA SER A 16 -13.14 -12.07 7.66
C SER A 16 -13.49 -12.52 6.24
N LYS A 17 -14.74 -12.91 5.94
CA LYS A 17 -15.14 -13.30 4.58
C LYS A 17 -15.10 -12.11 3.63
N LYS A 18 -15.56 -10.94 4.07
CA LYS A 18 -15.52 -9.70 3.27
C LYS A 18 -14.08 -9.26 3.02
N ILE A 19 -13.22 -9.33 4.05
CA ILE A 19 -11.79 -9.02 3.91
C ILE A 19 -11.12 -9.99 2.92
N LYS A 20 -11.41 -11.30 3.00
CA LYS A 20 -10.87 -12.30 2.05
C LYS A 20 -11.28 -12.02 0.60
N ILE A 21 -12.49 -11.51 0.35
CA ILE A 21 -12.94 -11.12 -0.99
C ILE A 21 -12.16 -9.90 -1.50
N ALA A 22 -11.97 -8.89 -0.65
CA ALA A 22 -11.16 -7.71 -0.99
C ALA A 22 -9.70 -8.10 -1.28
N ALA A 23 -9.09 -8.91 -0.42
CA ALA A 23 -7.73 -9.42 -0.61
C ALA A 23 -7.58 -10.24 -1.90
N ARG A 24 -8.58 -11.06 -2.25
CA ARG A 24 -8.61 -11.78 -3.53
C ARG A 24 -8.68 -10.81 -4.71
N SER A 25 -9.41 -9.71 -4.59
CA SER A 25 -9.51 -8.68 -5.63
C SER A 25 -8.16 -8.01 -5.86
N ILE A 26 -7.43 -7.67 -4.80
CA ILE A 26 -6.05 -7.16 -4.88
C ILE A 26 -5.15 -8.15 -5.63
N ARG A 27 -5.15 -9.43 -5.25
CA ARG A 27 -4.37 -10.50 -5.92
C ARG A 27 -4.73 -10.68 -7.40
N GLN A 28 -5.96 -10.34 -7.80
CA GLN A 28 -6.40 -10.35 -9.19
C GLN A 28 -6.03 -9.07 -9.96
N GLY A 29 -5.22 -8.18 -9.38
CA GLY A 29 -4.83 -6.90 -9.98
C GLY A 29 -5.99 -5.89 -10.06
N LYS A 30 -7.00 -6.03 -9.21
CA LYS A 30 -8.09 -5.05 -9.04
C LYS A 30 -7.73 -4.07 -7.93
N LEU A 31 -8.43 -2.94 -7.90
CA LEU A 31 -8.26 -1.90 -6.90
C LEU A 31 -9.25 -2.09 -5.75
N VAL A 32 -8.81 -1.76 -4.54
CA VAL A 32 -9.65 -1.75 -3.35
C VAL A 32 -9.48 -0.41 -2.64
N ALA A 33 -10.59 0.27 -2.38
CA ALA A 33 -10.61 1.39 -1.46
C ALA A 33 -10.85 0.86 -0.04
N PHE A 34 -10.04 1.27 0.93
CA PHE A 34 -10.13 0.79 2.31
C PHE A 34 -9.84 1.92 3.32
N PRO A 35 -10.48 1.91 4.50
CA PRO A 35 -10.20 2.88 5.54
C PRO A 35 -8.84 2.61 6.21
N THR A 36 -8.20 3.68 6.68
CA THR A 36 -7.08 3.65 7.64
C THR A 36 -7.43 4.59 8.80
N GLU A 37 -6.56 4.70 9.80
CA GLU A 37 -6.65 5.69 10.88
C GLU A 37 -6.46 7.13 10.41
N THR A 38 -5.84 7.34 9.23
CA THR A 38 -5.63 8.69 8.65
C THR A 38 -6.72 9.05 7.66
N VAL A 39 -6.74 8.39 6.49
CA VAL A 39 -7.66 8.65 5.38
C VAL A 39 -7.99 7.35 4.63
N TYR A 40 -8.97 7.39 3.73
CA TYR A 40 -9.21 6.27 2.83
C TYR A 40 -8.06 6.11 1.83
N GLY A 41 -7.49 4.91 1.78
CA GLY A 41 -6.55 4.49 0.76
C GLY A 41 -7.26 3.93 -0.47
N LEU A 42 -6.62 4.04 -1.64
CA LEU A 42 -6.97 3.26 -2.83
C LEU A 42 -5.75 2.40 -3.16
N GLY A 43 -5.81 1.11 -2.85
CA GLY A 43 -4.69 0.20 -2.97
C GLY A 43 -4.82 -0.84 -4.09
N SER A 44 -3.68 -1.39 -4.44
CA SER A 44 -3.50 -2.52 -5.34
C SER A 44 -2.33 -3.38 -4.87
N ASP A 45 -2.09 -4.50 -5.54
CA ASP A 45 -0.86 -5.26 -5.34
C ASP A 45 0.33 -4.42 -5.83
N VAL A 46 1.30 -4.19 -4.93
CA VAL A 46 2.49 -3.37 -5.18
C VAL A 46 3.40 -3.98 -6.24
N PHE A 47 3.43 -5.31 -6.35
CA PHE A 47 4.27 -6.02 -7.32
C PHE A 47 3.64 -6.10 -8.71
N ASN A 48 2.37 -5.71 -8.83
CA ASN A 48 1.66 -5.70 -10.10
C ASN A 48 1.66 -4.30 -10.70
N ALA A 49 2.68 -3.97 -11.50
CA ALA A 49 2.83 -2.67 -12.15
C ALA A 49 1.59 -2.24 -12.95
N ARG A 50 0.88 -3.18 -13.60
CA ARG A 50 -0.36 -2.88 -14.33
C ARG A 50 -1.50 -2.48 -13.39
N ALA A 51 -1.56 -3.05 -12.18
CA ALA A 51 -2.55 -2.68 -11.18
C ALA A 51 -2.23 -1.30 -10.57
N VAL A 52 -0.95 -1.05 -10.26
CA VAL A 52 -0.46 0.26 -9.78
C VAL A 52 -0.78 1.36 -10.79
N LEU A 53 -0.54 1.14 -12.08
CA LEU A 53 -0.89 2.09 -13.14
C LEU A 53 -2.38 2.48 -13.15
N LYS A 54 -3.28 1.58 -12.73
CA LYS A 54 -4.72 1.90 -12.63
C LYS A 54 -4.98 2.92 -11.52
N ILE A 55 -4.20 2.93 -10.43
CA ILE A 55 -4.32 3.94 -9.36
C ILE A 55 -4.00 5.32 -9.92
N PHE A 56 -2.87 5.47 -10.61
CA PHE A 56 -2.48 6.72 -11.26
C PHE A 56 -3.56 7.23 -12.21
N LYS A 57 -4.04 6.35 -13.10
CA LYS A 57 -5.09 6.69 -14.08
C LYS A 57 -6.40 7.12 -13.44
N ILE A 58 -6.84 6.45 -12.37
CA ILE A 58 -8.13 6.77 -11.72
C ILE A 58 -8.05 8.04 -10.88
N LYS A 59 -6.93 8.27 -10.19
CA LYS A 59 -6.76 9.49 -9.40
C LYS A 59 -6.35 10.70 -10.23
N GLY A 60 -6.04 10.51 -11.51
CA GLY A 60 -5.45 11.55 -12.35
C GLY A 60 -4.09 12.02 -11.80
N ARG A 61 -3.36 11.13 -11.10
CA ARG A 61 -2.08 11.47 -10.50
C ARG A 61 -1.01 11.60 -11.60
N PRO A 62 -0.20 12.66 -11.57
CA PRO A 62 1.01 12.75 -12.37
C PRO A 62 1.90 11.52 -12.16
N GLY A 63 2.61 11.08 -13.20
CA GLY A 63 3.51 9.91 -13.13
C GLY A 63 4.75 10.11 -12.25
N ASN A 64 5.00 11.33 -11.78
CA ASN A 64 6.09 11.71 -10.88
C ASN A 64 5.68 11.82 -9.40
N ASP A 65 4.44 11.43 -9.04
CA ASP A 65 3.93 11.46 -7.66
C ASP A 65 3.89 10.02 -7.08
N PRO A 66 4.91 9.60 -6.30
CA PRO A 66 5.03 8.22 -5.84
C PRO A 66 3.89 7.79 -4.90
N LEU A 67 3.77 6.48 -4.69
CA LEU A 67 2.77 5.88 -3.81
C LEU A 67 3.38 5.32 -2.53
N ILE A 68 2.67 5.47 -1.41
CA ILE A 68 3.05 4.87 -0.13
C ILE A 68 2.69 3.39 -0.14
N VAL A 69 3.67 2.52 0.13
CA VAL A 69 3.46 1.08 0.32
C VAL A 69 3.01 0.82 1.76
N HIS A 70 1.87 0.17 1.93
CA HIS A 70 1.37 -0.25 3.24
C HIS A 70 1.79 -1.69 3.50
N ILE A 71 2.30 -1.96 4.70
CA ILE A 71 2.65 -3.31 5.17
C ILE A 71 1.88 -3.64 6.44
N SER A 72 1.58 -4.93 6.65
CA SER A 72 0.92 -5.40 7.88
C SER A 72 1.88 -5.92 8.93
N GLU A 73 3.08 -6.32 8.52
CA GLU A 73 4.10 -6.93 9.36
C GLU A 73 5.43 -6.22 9.09
N LYS A 74 6.13 -5.87 10.17
CA LYS A 74 7.39 -5.11 10.13
C LYS A 74 8.47 -5.84 9.34
N GLU A 75 8.49 -7.17 9.39
CA GLU A 75 9.43 -8.04 8.69
C GLU A 75 9.35 -7.86 7.16
N THR A 76 8.19 -7.45 6.64
CA THR A 76 8.01 -7.15 5.21
C THR A 76 8.88 -5.98 4.76
N LEU A 77 9.21 -5.05 5.66
CA LEU A 77 10.05 -3.89 5.39
C LEU A 77 11.41 -4.29 4.82
N PHE A 78 12.04 -5.33 5.38
CA PHE A 78 13.37 -5.78 4.97
C PHE A 78 13.41 -6.37 3.56
N ASN A 79 12.25 -6.75 3.01
CA ASN A 79 12.16 -7.15 1.61
C ASN A 79 11.98 -5.94 0.68
N LEU A 80 11.35 -4.87 1.15
CA LEU A 80 10.97 -3.70 0.34
C LEU A 80 12.01 -2.58 0.34
N ALA A 81 12.80 -2.47 1.41
CA ALA A 81 13.78 -1.41 1.60
C ALA A 81 15.18 -1.98 1.89
N LYS A 82 16.21 -1.21 1.55
CA LYS A 82 17.62 -1.51 1.80
C LYS A 82 18.29 -0.35 2.55
N GLU A 83 19.43 -0.63 3.17
CA GLU A 83 20.25 0.39 3.86
C GLU A 83 19.43 1.21 4.89
N ILE A 84 18.60 0.53 5.69
CA ILE A 84 17.71 1.17 6.67
C ILE A 84 18.55 1.76 7.81
N PRO A 85 18.53 3.08 8.04
CA PRO A 85 19.28 3.70 9.14
C PRO A 85 18.76 3.26 10.52
N GLU A 86 19.64 3.22 11.52
CA GLU A 86 19.28 2.82 12.89
C GLU A 86 18.26 3.80 13.49
N GLU A 87 18.38 5.10 13.21
CA GLU A 87 17.45 6.13 13.66
C GLU A 87 16.05 5.95 13.06
N ALA A 88 15.98 5.57 11.78
CA ALA A 88 14.71 5.25 11.14
C ALA A 88 14.07 4.02 11.78
N MET A 89 14.89 3.02 12.12
CA MET A 89 14.41 1.82 12.80
C MET A 89 13.85 2.12 14.20
N LYS A 90 14.50 3.01 14.97
CA LYS A 90 13.97 3.46 16.28
C LYS A 90 12.59 4.11 16.15
N LEU A 91 12.38 4.93 15.13
CA LEU A 91 11.08 5.55 14.86
C LEU A 91 10.03 4.52 14.42
N ILE A 92 10.42 3.57 13.56
CA ILE A 92 9.55 2.47 13.13
C ILE A 92 9.09 1.65 14.33
N ASP A 93 10.01 1.32 15.23
CA ASP A 93 9.73 0.45 16.39
C ASP A 93 8.79 1.11 17.40
N GLU A 94 8.86 2.43 17.54
CA GLU A 94 8.03 3.20 18.45
C GLU A 94 6.65 3.53 17.85
N PHE A 95 6.61 3.90 16.56
CA PHE A 95 5.41 4.51 15.96
C PHE A 95 4.64 3.58 15.03
N TRP A 96 5.12 2.37 14.73
CA TRP A 96 4.37 1.37 13.94
C TRP A 96 3.76 0.28 14.82
N PRO A 97 2.49 -0.13 14.57
CA PRO A 97 1.56 0.43 13.59
C PRO A 97 1.03 1.82 14.00
N GLY A 98 1.01 2.77 13.07
CA GLY A 98 0.57 4.13 13.33
C GLY A 98 0.82 5.10 12.16
N PRO A 99 0.47 6.38 12.32
CA PRO A 99 0.41 7.37 11.24
C PRO A 99 1.79 7.95 10.87
N LEU A 100 2.85 7.15 10.94
CA LEU A 100 4.19 7.51 10.51
C LEU A 100 4.50 6.85 9.16
N THR A 101 4.92 7.65 8.18
CA THR A 101 5.50 7.15 6.92
C THR A 101 6.99 7.45 6.90
N VAL A 102 7.80 6.48 6.48
CA VAL A 102 9.26 6.62 6.36
C VAL A 102 9.66 6.43 4.90
N VAL A 103 10.48 7.35 4.39
CA VAL A 103 11.07 7.26 3.04
C VAL A 103 12.42 6.56 3.16
N LEU A 104 12.59 5.43 2.47
CA LEU A 104 13.78 4.56 2.54
C LEU A 104 14.23 4.19 1.14
N LYS A 105 15.49 3.79 0.96
CA LYS A 105 15.96 3.26 -0.33
C LYS A 105 15.19 1.99 -0.68
N LYS A 106 14.58 1.94 -1.86
CA LYS A 106 13.84 0.77 -2.33
C LYS A 106 14.77 -0.40 -2.66
N SER A 107 14.28 -1.61 -2.44
CA SER A 107 14.91 -2.81 -2.98
C SER A 107 14.49 -3.03 -4.43
N ASN A 108 15.16 -3.97 -5.12
CA ASN A 108 14.89 -4.25 -6.53
C ASN A 108 13.55 -4.94 -6.78
N ILE A 109 12.89 -5.47 -5.75
CA ILE A 109 11.58 -6.10 -5.89
C ILE A 109 10.46 -5.06 -6.03
N VAL A 110 10.69 -3.80 -5.66
CA VAL A 110 9.71 -2.72 -5.76
C VAL A 110 9.71 -2.17 -7.20
N PRO A 111 8.60 -2.31 -7.96
CA PRO A 111 8.54 -1.80 -9.33
C PRO A 111 8.67 -0.27 -9.39
N ASP A 112 9.40 0.23 -10.38
CA ASP A 112 9.69 1.68 -10.50
C ASP A 112 8.44 2.57 -10.59
N ILE A 113 7.32 2.05 -11.10
CA ILE A 113 6.06 2.79 -11.14
C ILE A 113 5.52 3.14 -9.75
N VAL A 114 5.89 2.38 -8.71
CA VAL A 114 5.50 2.66 -7.33
C VAL A 114 6.22 3.89 -6.79
N THR A 115 7.52 3.99 -7.09
CA THR A 115 8.41 5.08 -6.64
C THR A 115 8.52 6.21 -7.65
N ALA A 116 7.71 6.18 -8.73
CA ALA A 116 7.80 7.13 -9.83
C ALA A 116 9.21 7.23 -10.46
N GLY A 117 9.96 6.12 -10.45
CA GLY A 117 11.34 6.04 -10.95
C GLY A 117 12.42 6.51 -9.96
N LEU A 118 12.04 6.87 -8.73
CA LEU A 118 12.98 7.25 -7.68
C LEU A 118 13.64 6.01 -7.05
N ASP A 119 14.80 6.22 -6.43
CA ASP A 119 15.54 5.21 -5.66
C ASP A 119 14.93 4.91 -4.28
N THR A 120 13.91 5.67 -3.88
CA THR A 120 13.22 5.57 -2.59
C THR A 120 11.73 5.39 -2.77
#